data_AF-A0A7J8SDB2-F1
#
_entry.id   AF-A0A7J8SDB2-F1
#
_cell.length_a   1.000
_cell.length_b   1.000
_cell.length_c   1.000
_cell.angle_alpha   90.00
_cell.angle_beta   90.00
_cell.angle_gamma   90.00
#
_symmetry.space_group_name_H-M   'P 1'
#
loop_
_entity.id
_entity.type
_entity.pdbx_description
1 polymer ?
#
loop_
_entity_poly.entity_id
_entity_poly.type
_entity_poly.pdbx_seq_one_letter_code
_entity_poly.pdbx_strand_id
1 'polypeptide(L)'
;MNTFRFAKNPLKLSYGRKRGDKRTVVDGALVFDSGSQVSASYMVGTRNCKLKYSYLHGGVTTLEPCYDLGKNVWDFAISRRLYDNVFKATYQTWSKNLALEWLRNHVFNGTFKMSASVNLAEESKDPKFIAETTWELEM
;
A
#
# COMPACT_ATOMS: atom_id res chain seq x y z
N MET A 1 12.54 -8.93 -11.99
CA MET A 1 12.60 -8.84 -10.52
C MET A 1 13.58 -9.88 -10.05
N ASN A 2 14.67 -9.48 -9.40
CA ASN A 2 15.70 -10.42 -8.95
C ASN A 2 15.50 -10.69 -7.46
N THR A 3 15.62 -11.95 -7.05
CA THR A 3 15.53 -12.36 -5.64
C THR A 3 16.85 -12.97 -5.23
N PHE A 4 17.47 -12.42 -4.19
CA PHE A 4 18.71 -12.94 -3.60
C PHE A 4 18.47 -13.22 -2.12
N ARG A 5 19.36 -13.96 -1.48
CA ARG A 5 19.30 -14.16 -0.02
C ARG A 5 20.31 -13.24 0.65
N PHE A 6 19.85 -12.45 1.62
CA PHE A 6 20.70 -11.65 2.49
C PHE A 6 20.50 -12.14 3.93
N ALA A 7 21.56 -12.59 4.60
CA ALA A 7 21.48 -13.17 5.95
C ALA A 7 20.38 -14.26 6.11
N LYS A 8 20.23 -15.14 5.09
CA LYS A 8 19.20 -16.18 4.95
C LYS A 8 17.78 -15.68 4.60
N ASN A 9 17.54 -14.38 4.63
CA ASN A 9 16.26 -13.76 4.33
C ASN A 9 16.12 -13.41 2.84
N PRO A 10 14.93 -13.60 2.23
CA PRO A 10 14.68 -13.17 0.85
C PRO A 10 14.77 -11.65 0.73
N LEU A 11 15.67 -11.20 -0.14
CA LEU A 11 15.78 -9.81 -0.59
C LEU A 11 15.31 -9.75 -2.05
N LYS A 12 14.20 -9.04 -2.27
CA LYS A 12 13.68 -8.74 -3.60
C LYS A 12 14.20 -7.38 -4.02
N LEU A 13 14.80 -7.31 -5.21
CA LEU A 13 15.27 -6.06 -5.79
C LEU A 13 14.69 -5.89 -7.20
N SER A 14 14.21 -4.68 -7.46
CA SER A 14 13.70 -4.26 -8.75
C SER A 14 14.35 -2.95 -9.16
N TYR A 15 14.69 -2.85 -10.44
CA TYR A 15 15.18 -1.64 -11.08
C TYR A 15 14.33 -1.40 -12.33
N GLY A 16 13.75 -0.22 -12.43
CA GLY A 16 12.95 0.20 -13.57
C GLY A 16 13.40 1.55 -14.09
N ARG A 17 13.71 1.63 -15.39
CA ARG A 17 13.97 2.91 -16.07
C ARG A 17 12.94 3.12 -17.17
N LYS A 18 12.18 4.21 -17.07
CA LYS A 18 11.20 4.60 -18.08
C LYS A 18 11.84 5.59 -19.05
N ARG A 19 11.95 5.20 -20.34
CA ARG A 19 12.68 5.98 -21.36
C ARG A 19 12.05 7.35 -21.63
N GLY A 20 10.71 7.45 -21.64
CA GLY A 20 9.99 8.71 -21.91
C GLY A 20 10.14 9.74 -20.80
N ASP A 21 9.91 9.35 -19.54
CA ASP A 21 9.95 10.28 -18.40
C ASP A 21 11.36 10.48 -17.81
N LYS A 22 12.39 9.82 -18.37
CA LYS A 22 13.75 9.71 -17.80
C LYS A 22 13.79 9.32 -16.32
N ARG A 23 12.71 8.73 -15.79
CA ARG A 23 12.57 8.31 -14.39
C ARG A 23 13.22 6.96 -14.18
N THR A 24 13.99 6.86 -13.11
CA THR A 24 14.62 5.63 -12.65
C THR A 24 14.14 5.35 -11.23
N VAL A 25 13.56 4.17 -11.01
CA VAL A 25 13.05 3.72 -9.72
C VAL A 25 13.79 2.46 -9.30
N VAL A 26 14.19 2.41 -8.04
CA VAL A 26 14.80 1.27 -7.38
C VAL A 26 13.89 0.87 -6.23
N ASP A 27 13.42 -0.36 -6.25
CA ASP A 27 12.62 -0.92 -5.17
C ASP A 27 13.35 -2.10 -4.54
N GLY A 28 13.33 -2.17 -3.21
CA GLY A 28 13.88 -3.25 -2.42
C GLY A 28 12.87 -3.73 -1.39
N ALA A 29 12.79 -5.03 -1.13
CA ALA A 29 12.03 -5.58 -0.03
C ALA A 29 12.79 -6.74 0.63
N LEU A 30 13.04 -6.61 1.93
CA LEU A 30 13.64 -7.63 2.77
C LEU A 30 12.54 -8.27 3.61
N VAL A 31 12.34 -9.58 3.43
CA VAL A 31 11.33 -10.37 4.12
C VAL A 31 11.98 -11.09 5.30
N PHE A 32 11.56 -10.80 6.52
CA PHE A 32 12.15 -11.39 7.74
C PHE A 32 11.50 -12.73 8.09
N ASP A 33 10.18 -12.81 7.96
CA ASP A 33 9.37 -14.00 8.22
C ASP A 33 8.15 -14.00 7.28
N SER A 34 7.23 -14.97 7.45
CA SER A 34 6.03 -15.08 6.60
C SER A 34 5.06 -13.89 6.72
N GLY A 35 5.15 -13.10 7.78
CA GLY A 35 4.26 -11.99 8.09
C GLY A 35 4.90 -10.60 8.08
N SER A 36 6.23 -10.50 8.05
CA SER A 36 6.94 -9.25 8.29
C SER A 36 7.96 -8.94 7.19
N GLN A 37 7.92 -7.72 6.66
CA GLN A 37 8.90 -7.23 5.70
C GLN A 37 9.19 -5.74 5.86
N VAL A 38 10.41 -5.33 5.52
CA VAL A 38 10.76 -3.93 5.28
C VAL A 38 10.94 -3.76 3.78
N SER A 39 10.32 -2.72 3.24
CA SER A 39 10.45 -2.34 1.84
C SER A 39 10.89 -0.89 1.71
N ALA A 40 11.73 -0.61 0.72
CA ALA A 40 12.19 0.72 0.37
C ALA A 40 11.95 0.97 -1.11
N SER A 41 11.50 2.17 -1.46
CA SER A 41 11.36 2.64 -2.84
C SER A 41 12.06 3.97 -2.99
N TYR A 42 12.94 4.08 -3.99
CA TYR A 42 13.72 5.28 -4.25
C TYR A 42 13.67 5.67 -5.73
N MET A 43 13.32 6.92 -6.00
CA MET A 43 13.43 7.50 -7.33
C MET A 43 14.76 8.25 -7.46
N VAL A 44 15.65 7.69 -8.27
CA VAL A 44 17.04 8.16 -8.43
C VAL A 44 17.08 9.60 -8.92
N GLY A 45 17.94 10.41 -8.29
CA GLY A 45 18.10 11.83 -8.62
C GLY A 45 17.03 12.72 -7.99
N THR A 46 16.19 12.18 -7.11
CA THR A 46 15.19 12.94 -6.35
C THR A 46 15.35 12.70 -4.85
N ARG A 47 14.55 13.39 -4.04
CA ARG A 47 14.38 13.09 -2.60
C ARG A 47 13.26 12.10 -2.32
N ASN A 48 12.59 11.57 -3.35
CA ASN A 48 11.49 10.62 -3.18
C ASN A 48 12.04 9.26 -2.77
N CYS A 49 12.15 9.06 -1.47
CA CYS A 49 12.50 7.79 -0.84
C CYS A 49 11.41 7.44 0.18
N LYS A 50 10.84 6.25 0.07
CA LYS A 50 9.83 5.74 1.01
C LYS A 50 10.33 4.47 1.65
N LEU A 51 10.25 4.40 2.97
CA LEU A 51 10.56 3.21 3.76
C LEU A 51 9.28 2.73 4.43
N LYS A 52 8.86 1.49 4.15
CA LYS A 52 7.64 0.91 4.69
C LYS A 52 7.96 -0.37 5.44
N TYR A 53 7.50 -0.46 6.68
CA TYR A 53 7.45 -1.72 7.41
C TYR A 53 6.05 -2.31 7.26
N SER A 54 5.95 -3.61 7.07
CA SER A 54 4.70 -4.33 6.96
C SER A 54 4.75 -5.49 7.95
N TYR A 55 3.76 -5.57 8.84
CA TYR A 55 3.68 -6.57 9.90
C TYR A 55 2.30 -7.21 9.92
N LEU A 56 2.25 -8.53 9.78
CA LEU A 56 1.04 -9.34 9.84
C LEU A 56 0.81 -9.84 11.26
N HIS A 57 -0.09 -9.16 11.96
CA HIS A 57 -0.57 -9.54 13.29
C HIS A 57 -1.67 -10.60 13.20
N GLY A 58 -1.48 -11.72 13.88
CA GLY A 58 -2.48 -12.79 14.00
C GLY A 58 -2.89 -13.44 12.67
N GLY A 59 -2.07 -13.32 11.63
CA GLY A 59 -2.34 -13.89 10.30
C GLY A 59 -3.43 -13.19 9.49
N VAL A 60 -4.15 -12.22 10.07
CA VAL A 60 -5.33 -11.59 9.44
C VAL A 60 -5.28 -10.07 9.39
N THR A 61 -4.46 -9.42 10.23
CA THR A 61 -4.37 -7.96 10.31
C THR A 61 -2.98 -7.49 9.93
N THR A 62 -2.87 -6.65 8.91
CA THR A 62 -1.59 -6.07 8.47
C THR A 62 -1.49 -4.62 8.94
N LEU A 63 -0.38 -4.28 9.61
CA LEU A 63 -0.01 -2.93 9.99
C LEU A 63 1.13 -2.46 9.09
N GLU A 64 1.00 -1.27 8.53
CA GLU A 64 1.95 -0.72 7.56
C GLU A 64 2.27 0.77 7.84
N PRO A 65 3.18 1.08 8.78
CA PRO A 65 3.77 2.40 8.86
C PRO A 65 4.75 2.62 7.69
N CYS A 66 4.69 3.80 7.09
CA CYS A 66 5.51 4.21 5.97
C CYS A 66 6.12 5.58 6.23
N TYR A 67 7.43 5.70 6.18
CA TYR A 67 8.11 6.98 6.24
C TYR A 67 8.46 7.48 4.85
N ASP A 68 8.02 8.68 4.50
CA ASP A 68 8.42 9.38 3.27
C ASP A 68 9.55 10.37 3.62
N LEU A 69 10.78 10.01 3.27
CA LEU A 69 11.96 10.84 3.53
C LEU A 69 11.92 12.15 2.73
N GLY A 70 11.27 12.16 1.58
CA GLY A 70 11.18 13.35 0.72
C GLY A 70 10.30 14.43 1.34
N LYS A 71 9.28 14.01 2.08
CA LYS A 71 8.33 14.90 2.78
C LYS A 71 8.59 15.02 4.28
N ASN A 72 9.44 14.16 4.84
CA ASN A 72 9.72 14.08 6.28
C ASN A 72 8.44 13.81 7.10
N VAL A 73 7.65 12.82 6.69
CA VAL A 73 6.35 12.48 7.30
C VAL A 73 6.14 10.98 7.39
N TRP A 74 5.30 10.57 8.34
CA TRP A 74 4.79 9.22 8.47
C TRP A 74 3.42 9.09 7.83
N ASP A 75 3.18 8.04 7.06
CA ASP A 75 1.87 7.59 6.64
C ASP A 75 1.58 6.25 7.32
N PHE A 76 0.30 5.95 7.55
CA PHE A 76 -0.12 4.74 8.23
C PHE A 76 -1.19 4.02 7.42
N ALA A 77 -1.10 2.69 7.35
CA ALA A 77 -2.17 1.86 6.86
C ALA A 77 -2.38 0.65 7.78
N ILE A 78 -3.64 0.29 7.98
CA ILE A 78 -4.05 -0.96 8.61
C ILE A 78 -5.01 -1.67 7.66
N SER A 79 -4.87 -2.97 7.51
CA SER A 79 -5.84 -3.79 6.80
C SER A 79 -6.16 -5.05 7.58
N ARG A 80 -7.39 -5.54 7.46
CA ARG A 80 -7.85 -6.78 8.09
C ARG A 80 -8.67 -7.60 7.12
N ARG A 81 -8.30 -8.87 6.99
CA ARG A 81 -9.09 -9.88 6.26
C ARG A 81 -10.10 -10.56 7.16
N LEU A 82 -11.33 -10.68 6.68
CA LEU A 82 -12.45 -11.39 7.30
C LEU A 82 -13.23 -12.12 6.21
N TYR A 83 -13.00 -13.43 6.09
CA TYR A 83 -13.52 -14.25 4.98
C TYR A 83 -13.15 -13.62 3.62
N ASP A 84 -14.13 -13.37 2.77
CA ASP A 84 -13.96 -12.75 1.45
C ASP A 84 -13.82 -11.22 1.49
N ASN A 85 -13.81 -10.63 2.69
CA ASN A 85 -13.78 -9.18 2.89
C ASN A 85 -12.39 -8.73 3.34
N VAL A 86 -11.93 -7.60 2.80
CA VAL A 86 -10.77 -6.85 3.26
C VAL A 86 -11.24 -5.47 3.67
N PHE A 87 -11.02 -5.11 4.93
CA PHE A 87 -11.20 -3.75 5.42
C PHE A 87 -9.84 -3.08 5.52
N LYS A 88 -9.73 -1.84 5.06
CA LYS A 88 -8.49 -1.08 5.10
C LYS A 88 -8.77 0.34 5.57
N ALA A 89 -7.91 0.85 6.44
CA ALA A 89 -7.88 2.24 6.81
C ALA A 89 -6.49 2.79 6.52
N THR A 90 -6.42 4.00 5.98
CA THR A 90 -5.16 4.69 5.71
C THR A 90 -5.22 6.12 6.18
N TYR A 91 -4.12 6.61 6.72
CA TYR A 91 -3.93 8.00 7.06
C TYR A 91 -2.64 8.51 6.42
N GLN A 92 -2.77 9.53 5.58
CA GLN A 92 -1.65 10.24 4.98
C GLN A 92 -1.42 11.54 5.75
N THR A 93 -0.29 11.65 6.45
CA THR A 93 -0.07 12.78 7.37
C THR A 93 0.11 14.10 6.62
N TRP A 94 0.83 14.08 5.50
CA TRP A 94 1.09 15.30 4.72
C TRP A 94 -0.17 15.95 4.17
N SER A 95 -1.04 15.14 3.56
CA SER A 95 -2.32 15.60 3.00
C SER A 95 -3.44 15.64 4.04
N LYS A 96 -3.19 15.16 5.26
CA LYS A 96 -4.19 14.91 6.31
C LYS A 96 -5.40 14.12 5.82
N ASN A 97 -5.20 13.25 4.83
CA ASN A 97 -6.28 12.45 4.25
C ASN A 97 -6.47 11.17 5.05
N LEU A 98 -7.68 10.98 5.57
CA LEU A 98 -8.12 9.73 6.19
C LEU A 98 -9.05 9.00 5.22
N ALA A 99 -8.74 7.74 4.93
CA ALA A 99 -9.55 6.91 4.04
C ALA A 99 -9.86 5.55 4.65
N LEU A 100 -11.06 5.06 4.35
CA LEU A 100 -11.57 3.74 4.66
C LEU A 100 -11.95 3.04 3.36
N GLU A 101 -11.62 1.76 3.25
CA GLU A 101 -11.94 0.93 2.11
C GLU A 101 -12.46 -0.43 2.59
N TRP A 102 -13.51 -0.89 1.95
CA TRP A 102 -14.02 -2.25 2.05
C TRP A 102 -14.01 -2.86 0.66
N LEU A 103 -13.21 -3.92 0.50
CA LEU A 103 -13.16 -4.74 -0.69
C LEU A 103 -13.79 -6.10 -0.36
N ARG A 104 -14.71 -6.57 -1.20
CA ARG A 104 -15.15 -7.96 -1.19
C ARG A 104 -14.78 -8.61 -2.52
N ASN A 105 -14.03 -9.70 -2.45
CA ASN A 105 -13.68 -10.52 -3.61
C ASN A 105 -14.46 -11.83 -3.52
N HIS A 106 -15.58 -11.94 -4.24
CA HIS A 106 -16.33 -13.18 -4.31
C HIS A 106 -16.30 -13.74 -5.73
N VAL A 107 -15.78 -14.97 -5.88
CA VAL A 107 -15.52 -15.60 -7.20
C VAL A 107 -16.79 -15.66 -8.07
N PHE A 108 -17.96 -15.86 -7.47
CA PHE A 108 -19.20 -16.06 -8.22
C PHE A 108 -20.01 -14.77 -8.51
N ASN A 109 -19.84 -13.71 -7.69
CA ASN A 109 -20.70 -12.51 -7.74
C ASN A 109 -19.94 -11.25 -8.14
N GLY A 110 -18.72 -11.41 -8.67
CA GLY A 110 -17.83 -10.30 -8.95
C GLY A 110 -17.18 -9.70 -7.70
N THR A 111 -16.37 -8.68 -7.95
CA THR A 111 -15.70 -7.92 -6.89
C THR A 111 -16.47 -6.63 -6.66
N PHE A 112 -16.66 -6.24 -5.41
CA PHE A 112 -17.09 -4.87 -5.09
C PHE A 112 -16.12 -4.19 -4.16
N LYS A 113 -16.03 -2.86 -4.32
CA LYS A 113 -15.21 -1.99 -3.50
C LYS A 113 -16.02 -0.77 -3.11
N MET A 114 -16.11 -0.52 -1.81
CA MET A 114 -16.62 0.74 -1.26
C MET A 114 -15.46 1.48 -0.61
N SER A 115 -15.35 2.78 -0.88
CA SER A 115 -14.33 3.63 -0.28
C SER A 115 -14.91 4.95 0.16
N ALA A 116 -14.44 5.44 1.29
CA ALA A 116 -14.77 6.73 1.85
C ALA A 116 -13.47 7.45 2.22
N SER A 117 -13.36 8.73 1.91
CA SER A 117 -12.18 9.52 2.29
C SER A 117 -12.57 10.92 2.70
N VAL A 118 -11.89 11.47 3.71
CA VAL A 118 -12.07 12.84 4.17
C VAL A 118 -10.70 13.49 4.34
N ASN A 119 -10.60 14.74 3.92
CA ASN A 119 -9.44 15.56 4.17
C ASN A 119 -9.62 16.29 5.51
N LEU A 120 -8.84 15.93 6.52
CA LEU A 120 -8.93 16.53 7.84
C LEU A 120 -8.31 17.94 7.91
N ALA A 121 -7.69 18.42 6.83
CA ALA A 121 -7.22 19.80 6.71
C ALA A 121 -8.33 20.78 6.35
N GLU A 122 -9.42 20.31 5.75
CA GLU A 122 -10.50 21.16 5.24
C GLU A 122 -11.44 21.61 6.37
N GLU A 123 -11.98 22.83 6.27
CA GLU A 123 -12.93 23.37 7.23
C GLU A 123 -14.26 22.58 7.20
N SER A 124 -14.77 22.33 5.99
CA SER A 124 -15.89 21.41 5.78
C SER A 124 -15.37 19.99 5.59
N LYS A 125 -15.77 19.08 6.48
CA LYS A 125 -15.30 17.67 6.49
C LYS A 125 -16.26 16.77 5.74
N ASP A 126 -16.56 17.13 4.50
CA ASP A 126 -17.49 16.37 3.67
C ASP A 126 -16.79 15.12 3.12
N PRO A 127 -17.19 13.90 3.53
CA PRO A 127 -16.56 12.69 3.06
C PRO A 127 -16.90 12.43 1.60
N LYS A 128 -15.89 12.11 0.81
CA LYS A 128 -16.06 11.57 -0.55
C LYS A 128 -16.33 10.08 -0.46
N PHE A 129 -17.45 9.63 -1.04
CA PHE A 129 -17.80 8.22 -1.17
C PHE A 129 -17.67 7.74 -2.61
N ILE A 130 -17.15 6.53 -2.79
CA ILE A 130 -17.03 5.87 -4.10
C ILE A 130 -17.42 4.39 -3.91
N ALA A 131 -18.30 3.89 -4.77
CA ALA A 131 -18.65 2.48 -4.86
C ALA A 131 -18.36 1.99 -6.28
N GLU A 132 -17.66 0.87 -6.37
CA GLU A 132 -17.21 0.24 -7.61
C GLU A 132 -17.60 -1.24 -7.59
N THR A 133 -18.07 -1.77 -8.72
CA THR A 133 -18.28 -3.20 -8.94
C THR A 133 -17.56 -3.64 -10.20
N THR A 134 -17.00 -4.84 -10.19
CA THR A 134 -16.26 -5.42 -11.30
C THR A 134 -16.77 -6.83 -11.57
N TRP A 135 -17.12 -7.09 -12.82
CA TRP A 135 -17.66 -8.36 -13.29
C TRP A 135 -16.70 -8.95 -14.31
N GLU A 136 -16.28 -10.19 -14.09
CA GLU A 136 -15.57 -10.99 -15.09
C GLU A 136 -16.61 -11.86 -15.78
N LEU A 137 -16.94 -11.50 -17.02
CA LEU A 137 -17.81 -12.30 -17.87
C LEU A 137 -16.90 -13.25 -18.67
N GLU A 138 -16.83 -14.51 -18.27
CA GLU A 138 -16.36 -15.55 -19.19
C GLU A 138 -17.43 -15.72 -20.28
N MET A 139 -17.08 -15.39 -21.53
CA MET A 139 -17.85 -15.73 -22.73
C MET A 139 -17.28 -17.01 -23.36
#